data_AF-A0A958AVS7-F1
#
_entry.id   AF-A0A958AVS7-F1
#
_cell.length_a   1.000
_cell.length_b   1.000
_cell.length_c   1.000
_cell.angle_alpha   90.00
_cell.angle_beta   90.00
_cell.angle_gamma   90.00
#
_symmetry.space_group_name_H-M   'P 1'
#
loop_
_entity.id
_entity.type
_entity.pdbx_description
1 polymer ?
#
loop_
_entity_poly.entity_id
_entity_poly.type
_entity_poly.pdbx_seq_one_letter_code
_entity_poly.pdbx_strand_id
1 'polypeptide(L)'
;EHAEDWGFQIRQSSQSILMPRSTPERLTMLKKYIAKEESRPAAERFTTPNLETVKKLYTDLTTQRTARRSSRNRRKASRAARDEAFAKLVNWLRMAAGHLMLCHFDHKVSLDMQQWGYIIVERQNGRNGRGEEQVVEEVEPAAKANNIGSTDGGVETSANNEDEGETSEI
;
A
#
# COMPACT_ATOMS: atom_id res chain seq x y z
N GLU A 1 43.96 -5.69 -4.39
CA GLU A 1 42.53 -5.80 -4.05
C GLU A 1 41.75 -4.76 -4.84
N HIS A 2 40.56 -5.11 -5.35
CA HIS A 2 39.70 -4.18 -6.08
C HIS A 2 38.71 -3.51 -5.14
N ALA A 3 38.42 -2.22 -5.30
CA ALA A 3 37.48 -1.52 -4.41
C ALA A 3 36.04 -2.09 -4.50
N GLU A 4 35.71 -2.76 -5.60
CA GLU A 4 34.43 -3.45 -5.79
C GLU A 4 34.24 -4.62 -4.82
N ASP A 5 35.33 -5.29 -4.42
CA ASP A 5 35.31 -6.37 -3.42
C ASP A 5 34.88 -5.85 -2.04
N TRP A 6 35.12 -4.57 -1.78
CA TRP A 6 34.74 -3.85 -0.56
C TRP A 6 33.32 -3.27 -0.63
N GLY A 7 32.63 -3.46 -1.76
CA GLY A 7 31.30 -2.93 -2.01
C GLY A 7 31.27 -1.50 -2.54
N PHE A 8 32.42 -0.90 -2.87
CA PHE A 8 32.45 0.39 -3.53
C PHE A 8 32.10 0.24 -5.02
N GLN A 9 31.26 1.13 -5.52
CA GLN A 9 30.98 1.21 -6.95
C GLN A 9 32.01 2.12 -7.60
N ILE A 10 32.63 1.71 -8.71
CA ILE A 10 33.63 2.52 -9.43
C ILE A 10 33.03 2.98 -10.75
N ARG A 11 33.20 4.27 -11.06
CA ARG A 11 32.86 4.79 -12.39
C ARG A 11 33.98 4.45 -13.37
N GLN A 12 33.73 3.49 -14.26
CA GLN A 12 34.72 2.96 -15.22
C GLN A 12 35.43 4.04 -16.05
N SER A 13 34.74 5.13 -16.39
CA SER A 13 35.30 6.20 -17.22
C SER A 13 36.28 7.16 -16.50
N SER A 14 36.27 7.20 -15.17
CA SER A 14 37.06 8.20 -14.40
C SER A 14 37.79 7.60 -13.21
N GLN A 15 37.71 6.28 -13.01
CA GLN A 15 38.27 5.55 -11.86
C GLN A 15 37.85 6.13 -10.50
N SER A 16 36.80 6.93 -10.45
CA SER A 16 36.29 7.55 -9.22
C SER A 16 35.37 6.60 -8.48
N ILE A 17 35.53 6.51 -7.16
CA ILE A 17 34.57 5.81 -6.29
C ILE A 17 33.25 6.60 -6.26
N LEU A 18 32.17 5.92 -6.61
CA LEU A 18 30.82 6.44 -6.53
C LEU A 18 30.29 6.25 -5.11
N MET A 19 29.91 7.36 -4.49
CA MET A 19 29.26 7.33 -3.19
C MET A 19 27.83 6.78 -3.33
N PRO A 20 27.41 5.87 -2.43
CA PRO A 20 26.06 5.33 -2.45
C PRO A 20 25.04 6.43 -2.18
N ARG A 21 24.05 6.57 -3.05
CA ARG A 21 23.04 7.64 -3.01
C ARG A 21 21.82 7.22 -2.21
N SER A 22 21.46 5.94 -2.28
CA SER A 22 20.26 5.41 -1.63
C SER A 22 20.61 4.67 -0.33
N THR A 23 19.64 4.57 0.60
CA THR A 23 19.79 3.75 1.81
C THR A 23 20.01 2.26 1.50
N PRO A 24 19.31 1.65 0.51
CA PRO A 24 19.62 0.29 0.07
C PRO A 24 21.07 0.13 -0.41
N GLU A 25 21.58 1.04 -1.24
CA GLU A 25 22.99 1.01 -1.68
C GLU A 25 23.96 1.09 -0.52
N ARG A 26 23.72 2.00 0.44
CA ARG A 26 24.53 2.12 1.66
C ARG A 26 24.55 0.82 2.46
N LEU A 27 23.38 0.18 2.62
CA LEU A 27 23.29 -1.10 3.33
C LEU A 27 24.06 -2.21 2.60
N THR A 28 23.95 -2.29 1.28
CA THR A 28 24.70 -3.27 0.48
C THR A 28 26.21 -3.05 0.58
N MET A 29 26.66 -1.79 0.48
CA MET A 29 28.07 -1.43 0.64
C MET A 29 28.59 -1.82 2.02
N LEU A 30 27.88 -1.44 3.09
CA LEU A 30 28.27 -1.78 4.47
C LEU A 30 28.28 -3.29 4.72
N LYS A 31 27.30 -4.03 4.19
CA LYS A 31 27.25 -5.49 4.29
C LYS A 31 28.49 -6.14 3.65
N LYS A 32 28.87 -5.68 2.45
CA LYS A 32 30.08 -6.16 1.75
C LYS A 32 31.36 -5.78 2.50
N TYR A 33 31.46 -4.55 2.98
CA TYR A 33 32.59 -4.09 3.80
C TYR A 33 32.76 -4.97 5.05
N ILE A 34 31.69 -5.18 5.81
CA ILE A 34 31.72 -6.00 7.04
C ILE A 34 32.20 -7.42 6.72
N ALA A 35 31.62 -8.07 5.69
CA ALA A 35 31.99 -9.43 5.31
C ALA A 35 33.47 -9.54 4.90
N LYS A 36 33.97 -8.56 4.14
CA LYS A 36 35.38 -8.52 3.72
C LYS A 36 36.31 -8.31 4.91
N GLU A 37 35.98 -7.40 5.80
CA GLU A 37 36.76 -7.10 6.99
C GLU A 37 36.80 -8.25 8.00
N GLU A 38 35.69 -8.99 8.13
CA GLU A 38 35.61 -10.19 8.97
C GLU A 38 36.48 -11.34 8.44
N SER A 39 36.60 -11.46 7.12
CA SER A 39 37.46 -12.48 6.48
C SER A 39 38.96 -12.26 6.71
N ARG A 40 39.37 -11.07 7.15
CA ARG A 40 40.76 -10.75 7.43
C ARG A 40 41.18 -11.19 8.85
N PRO A 41 42.45 -11.63 9.04
CA PRO A 41 43.03 -11.83 10.36
C PRO A 41 42.94 -10.56 11.20
N ALA A 42 42.73 -10.68 12.51
CA ALA A 42 42.50 -9.53 13.40
C ALA A 42 43.64 -8.50 13.36
N ALA A 43 44.88 -8.91 13.09
CA ALA A 43 46.05 -8.05 12.98
C ALA A 43 46.06 -7.17 11.71
N GLU A 44 45.33 -7.57 10.66
CA GLU A 44 45.28 -6.88 9.37
C GLU A 44 44.01 -6.05 9.18
N ARG A 45 43.16 -6.00 10.21
CA ARG A 45 41.92 -5.22 10.19
C ARG A 45 42.20 -3.73 10.29
N PHE A 46 41.41 -2.93 9.58
CA PHE A 46 41.41 -1.49 9.69
C PHE A 46 40.99 -1.07 11.10
N THR A 47 41.81 -0.20 11.70
CA THR A 47 41.54 0.36 13.04
C THR A 47 40.55 1.51 13.01
N THR A 48 40.47 2.23 11.88
CA THR A 48 39.60 3.40 11.70
C THR A 48 38.90 3.36 10.33
N PRO A 49 37.56 3.27 10.29
CA PRO A 49 36.64 3.03 11.41
C PRO A 49 36.75 1.60 11.97
N ASN A 50 36.60 1.45 13.29
CA ASN A 50 36.53 0.12 13.92
C ASN A 50 35.34 -0.68 13.35
N LEU A 51 35.56 -1.96 13.04
CA LEU A 51 34.54 -2.89 12.55
C LEU A 51 33.26 -2.89 13.39
N GLU A 52 33.36 -2.81 14.73
CA GLU A 52 32.17 -2.74 15.58
C GLU A 52 31.33 -1.48 15.32
N THR A 53 31.98 -0.34 15.06
CA THR A 53 31.28 0.90 14.70
C THR A 53 30.54 0.75 13.38
N VAL A 54 31.16 0.09 12.40
CA VAL A 54 30.53 -0.17 11.09
C VAL A 54 29.34 -1.13 11.23
N LYS A 55 29.48 -2.19 12.03
CA LYS A 55 28.38 -3.11 12.36
C LYS A 55 27.21 -2.38 13.03
N LYS A 56 27.48 -1.54 14.01
CA LYS A 56 26.46 -0.72 14.67
C LYS A 56 25.74 0.19 13.69
N LEU A 57 26.48 0.86 12.80
CA LEU A 57 25.88 1.72 11.78
C LEU A 57 24.99 0.92 10.82
N TYR A 58 25.41 -0.28 10.43
CA TYR A 58 24.59 -1.18 9.63
C TYR A 58 23.28 -1.55 10.35
N THR A 59 23.35 -1.96 11.63
CA THR A 59 22.15 -2.31 12.41
C THR A 59 21.22 -1.12 12.65
N ASP A 60 21.76 0.09 12.83
CA ASP A 60 20.96 1.29 13.00
C ASP A 60 20.21 1.64 11.71
N LEU A 61 20.89 1.56 10.56
CA LEU A 61 20.27 1.82 9.25
C LEU A 61 19.20 0.78 8.89
N THR A 62 19.42 -0.50 9.19
CA THR A 62 18.42 -1.54 8.96
C THR A 62 17.20 -1.32 9.86
N THR A 63 17.40 -1.05 11.15
CA THR A 63 16.34 -0.74 12.12
C THR A 63 15.53 0.49 11.71
N GLN A 64 16.19 1.56 11.27
CA GLN A 64 15.48 2.75 10.79
C GLN A 64 14.66 2.46 9.53
N ARG A 65 15.20 1.66 8.59
CA ARG A 65 14.48 1.28 7.37
C ARG A 65 13.24 0.44 7.68
N THR A 66 13.35 -0.53 8.58
CA THR A 66 12.20 -1.37 8.99
C THR A 66 11.15 -0.56 9.75
N ALA A 67 11.56 0.33 10.65
CA ALA A 67 10.65 1.23 11.38
C ALA A 67 9.88 2.17 10.44
N ARG A 68 10.55 2.72 9.40
CA ARG A 68 9.87 3.54 8.38
C ARG A 68 8.87 2.72 7.58
N ARG A 69 9.23 1.48 7.19
CA ARG A 69 8.34 0.57 6.46
C ARG A 69 7.11 0.20 7.29
N SER A 70 7.29 -0.18 8.56
CA SER A 70 6.20 -0.53 9.46
C SER A 70 5.27 0.66 9.72
N SER A 71 5.81 1.87 9.95
CA SER A 71 5.02 3.10 10.08
C SER A 71 4.18 3.41 8.84
N ARG A 72 4.75 3.24 7.64
CA ARG A 72 4.01 3.39 6.38
C ARG A 72 2.89 2.36 6.27
N ASN A 73 3.18 1.10 6.55
CA ASN A 73 2.18 0.03 6.49
C ASN A 73 1.05 0.25 7.50
N ARG A 74 1.38 0.65 8.73
CA ARG A 74 0.39 1.00 9.76
C ARG A 74 -0.53 2.14 9.30
N ARG A 75 0.02 3.20 8.69
CA ARG A 75 -0.78 4.30 8.14
C ARG A 75 -1.69 3.85 7.01
N LYS A 76 -1.20 2.98 6.10
CA LYS A 76 -2.03 2.39 5.04
C LYS A 76 -3.19 1.57 5.61
N ALA A 77 -2.89 0.66 6.53
CA ALA A 77 -3.91 -0.17 7.20
C ALA A 77 -4.94 0.68 7.96
N SER A 78 -4.49 1.71 8.69
CA SER A 78 -5.40 2.62 9.39
C SER A 78 -6.31 3.42 8.46
N ARG A 79 -5.87 3.75 7.24
CA ARG A 79 -6.73 4.41 6.25
C ARG A 79 -7.77 3.44 5.72
N ALA A 80 -7.35 2.25 5.28
CA ALA A 80 -8.25 1.21 4.81
C ALA A 80 -9.36 0.88 5.83
N ALA A 81 -9.01 0.76 7.12
CA ALA A 81 -9.99 0.50 8.18
C ALA A 81 -11.01 1.64 8.35
N ARG A 82 -10.60 2.91 8.16
CA ARG A 82 -11.51 4.06 8.19
C ARG A 82 -12.42 4.06 6.97
N ASP A 83 -11.85 3.80 5.79
CA ASP A 83 -12.62 3.76 4.55
C ASP A 83 -13.71 2.68 4.61
N GLU A 84 -13.38 1.50 5.17
CA GLU A 84 -14.36 0.43 5.43
C GLU A 84 -15.45 0.87 6.43
N ALA A 85 -15.06 1.52 7.53
CA ALA A 85 -16.03 2.02 8.51
C ALA A 85 -16.96 3.09 7.93
N PHE A 86 -16.43 3.99 7.08
CA PHE A 86 -17.23 4.99 6.38
C PHE A 86 -18.18 4.36 5.38
N ALA A 87 -17.75 3.34 4.64
CA ALA A 87 -18.62 2.61 3.72
C ALA A 87 -19.82 1.98 4.46
N LYS A 88 -19.58 1.35 5.62
CA LYS A 88 -20.64 0.80 6.48
C LYS A 88 -21.59 1.89 6.98
N LEU A 89 -21.05 3.00 7.47
CA LEU A 89 -21.86 4.13 7.94
C LEU A 89 -22.74 4.71 6.83
N VAL A 90 -22.18 4.91 5.63
CA VAL A 90 -22.93 5.41 4.47
C VAL A 90 -24.05 4.44 4.12
N ASN A 91 -23.80 3.14 4.14
CA ASN A 91 -24.85 2.14 3.89
C ASN A 91 -25.99 2.24 4.92
N TRP A 92 -25.67 2.32 6.22
CA TRP A 92 -26.70 2.50 7.25
C TRP A 92 -27.48 3.80 7.11
N LEU A 93 -26.81 4.90 6.74
CA LEU A 93 -27.48 6.18 6.49
C LEU A 93 -28.42 6.11 5.29
N ARG A 94 -28.03 5.41 4.22
CA ARG A 94 -28.89 5.17 3.05
C ARG A 94 -30.12 4.35 3.44
N MET A 95 -29.94 3.25 4.18
CA MET A 95 -31.03 2.42 4.68
C MET A 95 -31.99 3.19 5.59
N ALA A 96 -31.45 4.00 6.52
CA ALA A 96 -32.26 4.83 7.41
C ALA A 96 -33.05 5.89 6.62
N ALA A 97 -32.42 6.55 5.65
CA ALA A 97 -33.09 7.51 4.78
C ALA A 97 -34.20 6.84 3.95
N GLY A 98 -33.93 5.66 3.38
CA GLY A 98 -34.93 4.86 2.68
C GLY A 98 -36.11 4.48 3.57
N HIS A 99 -35.86 4.06 4.81
CA HIS A 99 -36.91 3.74 5.78
C HIS A 99 -37.77 4.97 6.13
N LEU A 100 -37.14 6.12 6.40
CA LEU A 100 -37.85 7.37 6.67
C LEU A 100 -38.75 7.80 5.50
N MET A 101 -38.24 7.67 4.27
CA MET A 101 -39.02 7.96 3.07
C MET A 101 -40.20 7.01 2.93
N LEU A 102 -40.02 5.71 3.18
CA LEU A 102 -41.13 4.76 3.17
C LEU A 102 -42.19 5.11 4.23
N CYS A 103 -41.76 5.46 5.45
CA CYS A 103 -42.69 5.91 6.49
C CYS A 103 -43.44 7.20 6.10
N HIS A 104 -42.79 8.12 5.39
CA HIS A 104 -43.43 9.36 4.93
C HIS A 104 -44.56 9.10 3.92
N PHE A 105 -44.43 8.07 3.08
CA PHE A 105 -45.41 7.69 2.06
C PHE A 105 -46.32 6.52 2.50
N ASP A 106 -46.57 6.36 3.81
CA ASP A 106 -47.40 5.27 4.37
C ASP A 106 -47.01 3.87 3.88
N HIS A 107 -45.70 3.64 3.73
CA HIS A 107 -45.11 2.42 3.20
C HIS A 107 -45.55 2.06 1.77
N LYS A 108 -46.03 3.03 0.98
CA LYS A 108 -46.40 2.86 -0.42
C LYS A 108 -45.34 3.49 -1.33
N VAL A 109 -44.97 2.77 -2.38
CA VAL A 109 -44.11 3.33 -3.43
C VAL A 109 -44.99 4.22 -4.32
N SER A 110 -44.83 5.54 -4.19
CA SER A 110 -45.49 6.54 -5.05
C SER A 110 -44.51 7.09 -6.09
N LEU A 111 -45.03 7.47 -7.26
CA LEU A 111 -44.26 8.18 -8.29
C LEU A 111 -43.69 9.50 -7.77
N ASP A 112 -44.31 10.09 -6.74
CA ASP A 112 -43.85 11.30 -6.09
C ASP A 112 -42.46 11.15 -5.45
N MET A 113 -42.03 9.92 -5.14
CA MET A 113 -40.67 9.64 -4.63
C MET A 113 -39.58 10.01 -5.67
N GLN A 114 -39.92 10.06 -6.96
CA GLN A 114 -38.99 10.51 -8.01
C GLN A 114 -38.62 12.00 -7.85
N GLN A 115 -39.54 12.82 -7.34
CA GLN A 115 -39.27 14.25 -7.08
C GLN A 115 -38.22 14.43 -5.97
N TRP A 116 -38.04 13.40 -5.12
CA TRP A 116 -37.04 13.33 -4.06
C TRP A 116 -35.73 12.66 -4.52
N GLY A 117 -35.60 12.36 -5.81
CA GLY A 117 -34.37 11.79 -6.39
C GLY A 117 -34.26 10.27 -6.28
N TYR A 118 -35.31 9.56 -5.87
CA TYR A 118 -35.33 8.09 -5.87
C TYR A 118 -35.69 7.55 -7.26
N ILE A 119 -34.97 6.51 -7.69
CA ILE A 119 -35.29 5.78 -8.91
C ILE A 119 -36.24 4.64 -8.52
N ILE A 120 -37.46 4.69 -9.03
CA ILE A 120 -38.43 3.60 -8.85
C ILE A 120 -38.10 2.54 -9.90
N VAL A 121 -37.57 1.43 -9.44
CA VAL A 121 -37.35 0.25 -10.30
C VAL A 121 -38.61 -0.58 -10.23
N GLU A 122 -39.38 -0.62 -11.33
CA GLU A 122 -40.45 -1.59 -11.45
C GLU A 122 -39.84 -2.98 -11.43
N ARG A 123 -40.21 -3.78 -10.43
CA ARG A 123 -39.85 -5.19 -10.41
C ARG A 123 -40.54 -5.83 -11.62
N GLN A 124 -39.77 -6.17 -12.66
CA GLN A 124 -40.25 -7.03 -13.73
C GLN A 124 -40.56 -8.37 -13.07
N ASN A 125 -41.82 -8.54 -12.64
CA ASN A 125 -42.31 -9.82 -12.18
C ASN A 125 -42.14 -10.79 -13.34
N GLY A 126 -41.12 -11.64 -13.24
CA GLY A 126 -40.97 -12.79 -14.11
C GLY A 126 -42.30 -13.52 -14.10
N ARG A 127 -43.01 -13.48 -15.24
CA ARG A 127 -44.21 -14.26 -15.50
C ARG A 127 -43.89 -15.73 -15.23
N ASN A 128 -44.19 -16.19 -14.02
CA ASN A 128 -44.58 -17.56 -13.69
C ASN A 128 -45.26 -17.54 -12.31
N GLY A 129 -46.52 -17.09 -12.32
CA GLY A 129 -47.58 -17.63 -11.46
C GLY A 129 -47.49 -17.42 -9.95
N ARG A 130 -48.31 -16.46 -9.48
CA ARG A 130 -48.94 -16.32 -8.14
C ARG A 130 -48.12 -15.67 -7.02
N GLY A 131 -48.62 -14.50 -6.62
CA GLY A 131 -48.35 -13.84 -5.34
C GLY A 131 -47.66 -12.49 -5.53
N GLU A 132 -48.44 -11.41 -5.52
CA GLU A 132 -47.93 -10.04 -5.58
C GLU A 132 -47.21 -9.69 -4.27
N GLU A 133 -45.87 -9.67 -4.31
CA GLU A 133 -45.05 -9.08 -3.26
C GLU A 133 -43.99 -8.18 -3.92
N GLN A 134 -44.17 -6.87 -3.79
CA GLN A 134 -43.23 -5.87 -4.30
C GLN A 134 -42.01 -5.82 -3.37
N VAL A 135 -40.82 -6.11 -3.91
CA VAL A 135 -39.54 -5.95 -3.22
C VAL A 135 -38.81 -4.78 -3.87
N VAL A 136 -38.36 -3.83 -3.05
CA VAL A 136 -37.54 -2.70 -3.46
C VAL A 136 -36.08 -3.18 -3.52
N GLU A 137 -35.47 -3.15 -4.69
CA GLU A 137 -34.04 -3.43 -4.88
C GLU A 137 -33.29 -2.11 -5.10
N GLU A 138 -32.29 -1.86 -4.27
CA GLU A 138 -31.47 -0.65 -4.28
C GLU A 138 -30.46 -0.73 -5.43
N VAL A 139 -30.69 0.00 -6.51
CA VAL A 139 -29.72 0.13 -7.61
C VAL A 139 -28.70 1.20 -7.23
N GLU A 140 -27.44 0.81 -7.12
CA GLU A 140 -26.32 1.75 -6.92
C GLU A 140 -26.31 2.79 -8.05
N PRO A 141 -26.21 4.09 -7.74
CA PRO A 141 -26.03 5.10 -8.77
C PRO A 141 -24.66 4.91 -9.43
N ALA A 142 -24.66 4.64 -10.73
CA ALA A 142 -23.47 4.62 -11.56
C ALA A 142 -22.66 5.91 -11.32
N ALA A 143 -21.49 5.75 -10.68
CA ALA A 143 -20.55 6.83 -10.48
C ALA A 143 -20.13 7.38 -11.84
N LYS A 144 -20.67 8.54 -12.22
CA LYS A 144 -20.13 9.34 -13.32
C LYS A 144 -18.71 9.75 -12.92
N ALA A 145 -17.73 9.13 -13.56
CA ALA A 145 -16.33 9.50 -13.48
C ALA A 145 -16.17 10.96 -13.95
N ASN A 146 -16.13 11.89 -13.00
CA ASN A 146 -15.62 13.23 -13.27
C ASN A 146 -14.10 13.14 -13.30
N ASN A 147 -13.58 13.18 -14.53
CA ASN A 147 -12.19 13.35 -14.88
C ASN A 147 -11.73 14.76 -14.44
N ILE A 148 -11.36 14.92 -13.17
CA ILE A 148 -10.63 16.09 -12.68
C ILE A 148 -9.14 15.72 -12.75
N GLY A 149 -8.47 16.31 -13.73
CA GLY A 149 -7.04 16.16 -13.94
C GLY A 149 -6.26 16.48 -12.67
N SER A 150 -5.56 15.47 -12.16
CA SER A 150 -4.47 15.61 -11.21
C SER A 150 -3.19 15.23 -11.95
N THR A 151 -2.50 16.23 -12.48
CA THR A 151 -1.10 16.12 -12.87
C THR A 151 -0.29 16.05 -11.59
N ASP A 152 0.06 14.85 -11.12
CA ASP A 152 1.20 14.71 -10.23
C ASP A 152 1.88 13.33 -10.36
N GLY A 153 3.13 13.38 -10.85
CA GLY A 153 4.22 12.44 -10.63
C GLY A 153 3.92 10.94 -10.63
N GLY A 154 3.86 10.34 -11.82
CA GLY A 154 4.12 8.92 -11.99
C GLY A 154 5.56 8.59 -11.59
N VAL A 155 5.74 7.99 -10.41
CA VAL A 155 6.92 7.20 -10.09
C VAL A 155 6.53 5.74 -10.34
N GLU A 156 6.91 5.26 -11.52
CA GLU A 156 6.97 3.83 -11.80
C GLU A 156 7.95 3.19 -10.80
N THR A 157 7.42 2.42 -9.86
CA THR A 157 8.20 1.35 -9.24
C THR A 157 7.56 0.04 -9.61
N SER A 158 8.14 -0.57 -10.64
CA SER A 158 8.05 -1.98 -10.97
C SER A 158 8.20 -2.80 -9.68
N ALA A 159 7.13 -3.47 -9.29
CA ALA A 159 7.18 -4.52 -8.29
C ALA A 159 7.66 -5.79 -8.99
N ASN A 160 8.98 -5.95 -9.08
CA ASN A 160 9.56 -7.28 -9.29
C ASN A 160 9.39 -8.04 -7.97
N ASN A 161 8.43 -8.95 -7.97
CA ASN A 161 8.33 -10.05 -7.01
C ASN A 161 9.36 -11.10 -7.41
N GLU A 162 10.56 -11.04 -6.83
CA GLU A 162 11.44 -12.18 -6.66
C GLU A 162 12.09 -12.02 -5.28
N ASP A 163 11.55 -12.72 -4.28
CA ASP A 163 12.29 -13.06 -3.08
C ASP A 163 12.11 -14.56 -2.92
N GLU A 164 13.09 -15.28 -3.46
CA GLU A 164 13.22 -16.71 -3.35
C GLU A 164 13.33 -17.09 -1.88
N GLY A 165 12.54 -18.08 -1.49
CA GLY A 165 12.67 -18.73 -0.20
C GLY A 165 14.00 -19.49 -0.14
N GLU A 166 14.98 -18.92 0.55
CA GLU A 166 16.15 -19.66 1.01
C GLU A 166 15.81 -20.30 2.36
N THR A 167 15.27 -21.52 2.30
CA THR A 167 15.23 -22.43 3.46
C THR A 167 16.62 -23.01 3.66
N SER A 168 17.36 -22.50 4.65
CA SER A 168 18.57 -23.16 5.14
C SER A 168 18.18 -24.23 6.18
N GLU A 169 18.19 -25.50 5.78
CA GLU A 169 18.55 -26.60 6.67
C GLU A 169 20.08 -26.60 6.80
N ILE A 170 20.59 -26.29 7.99
CA ILE A 170 21.70 -26.99 8.68
C ILE A 170 21.42 -26.90 10.19
#